data_AF-A0A530YLP8-F1
#
_entry.id   AF-A0A530YLP8-F1
#
_cell.length_a   1.000
_cell.length_b   1.000
_cell.length_c   1.000
_cell.angle_alpha   90.00
_cell.angle_beta   90.00
_cell.angle_gamma   90.00
#
_symmetry.space_group_name_H-M   'P 1'
#
loop_
_entity.id
_entity.type
_entity.pdbx_description
1 polymer ?
#
loop_
_entity_poly.entity_id
_entity_poly.type
_entity_poly.pdbx_seq_one_letter_code
_entity_poly.pdbx_strand_id
1 'polypeptide(L)' 'ASRIIRLAPDAAPIVLSLNASALYLGVALGAVVGGAVLRYGAPADLGLVAAVFPILGLGVMLAGHRAARAVAMPAE' A
#
# COMPACT_ATOMS: atom_id res chain seq x y z
N ALA A 1 2.35 10.60 -6.95
CA ALA A 1 3.37 11.65 -6.69
C ALA A 1 2.96 13.03 -7.22
N SER A 2 2.73 13.20 -8.53
CA SER A 2 2.44 14.50 -9.17
C SER A 2 1.22 15.27 -8.61
N ARG A 3 0.18 14.58 -8.11
CA ARG A 3 -1.03 15.23 -7.57
C ARG A 3 -0.87 15.80 -6.15
N ILE A 4 0.05 15.27 -5.34
CA ILE A 4 0.25 15.66 -3.93
C ILE A 4 1.13 16.92 -3.83
N ILE A 5 2.11 17.06 -4.71
CA ILE A 5 3.01 18.22 -4.77
C ILE A 5 2.25 19.50 -5.17
N ARG A 6 1.18 19.39 -5.97
CA ARG A 6 0.38 20.56 -6.40
C ARG A 6 -0.64 21.05 -5.37
N LEU A 7 -0.91 20.29 -4.31
CA LEU A 7 -1.96 20.61 -3.32
C LEU A 7 -1.42 21.16 -1.99
N ALA A 8 -0.18 20.85 -1.62
CA ALA A 8 0.48 21.41 -0.43
C ALA A 8 2.02 21.29 -0.54
N PRO A 9 2.71 22.32 -1.05
CA PRO A 9 4.17 22.33 -1.18
C PRO A 9 4.91 22.15 0.15
N ASP A 10 4.36 22.70 1.24
CA ASP A 10 4.96 22.65 2.59
C ASP A 10 4.96 21.25 3.22
N ALA A 11 3.99 20.40 2.87
CA ALA A 11 3.91 19.03 3.39
C ALA A 11 4.53 18.00 2.44
N ALA A 12 4.94 18.40 1.23
CA ALA A 12 5.48 17.50 0.22
C ALA A 12 6.67 16.65 0.70
N PRO A 13 7.64 17.20 1.47
CA PRO A 13 8.74 16.40 2.01
C PRO A 13 8.28 15.33 3.00
N ILE A 14 7.29 15.64 3.84
CA ILE A 14 6.76 14.73 4.88
C ILE A 14 5.94 13.60 4.24
N VAL A 15 5.11 13.91 3.24
CA VAL A 15 4.35 12.87 2.55
C VAL A 15 5.27 11.96 1.72
N LEU A 16 6.34 12.52 1.14
CA LEU A 16 7.34 11.72 0.42
C LEU A 16 8.11 10.79 1.35
N SER A 17 8.54 11.28 2.52
CA SER A 17 9.21 10.45 3.51
C SER A 17 8.29 9.36 4.06
N LEU A 18 7.03 9.67 4.36
CA LEU A 18 6.03 8.68 4.78
C LEU A 18 5.77 7.63 3.69
N ASN A 19 5.69 8.04 2.43
CA ASN A 19 5.56 7.10 1.31
C ASN A 19 6.78 6.17 1.22
N ALA A 20 8.00 6.71 1.38
CA ALA A 20 9.21 5.91 1.41
C ALA A 20 9.20 4.93 2.59
N SER A 21 8.82 5.37 3.78
CA SER A 21 8.68 4.50 4.97
C SER A 21 7.66 3.39 4.76
N ALA A 22 6.50 3.68 4.16
CA ALA A 22 5.50 2.68 3.84
C ALA A 22 6.02 1.65 2.84
N LEU A 23 6.77 2.08 1.82
CA LEU A 23 7.42 1.18 0.87
C LEU A 23 8.46 0.28 1.56
N TYR A 24 9.34 0.86 2.38
CA TYR A 24 10.35 0.08 3.10
C TYR A 24 9.73 -0.89 4.10
N LEU A 25 8.67 -0.49 4.80
CA LEU A 25 7.91 -1.37 5.68
C LEU A 25 7.30 -2.54 4.89
N GLY A 26 6.71 -2.27 3.73
CA GLY A 26 6.17 -3.28 2.84
C GLY A 26 7.23 -4.27 2.36
N VAL A 27 8.41 -3.78 1.98
CA VAL A 27 9.55 -4.62 1.57
C VAL A 27 10.04 -5.48 2.72
N ALA A 28 10.23 -4.91 3.92
CA ALA A 28 10.68 -5.65 5.09
C ALA A 28 9.67 -6.74 5.50
N LEU A 29 8.38 -6.40 5.53
CA LEU A 29 7.31 -7.35 5.83
C LEU A 29 7.23 -8.46 4.77
N GLY A 30 7.35 -8.10 3.49
CA GLY A 30 7.40 -9.08 2.39
C GLY A 30 8.59 -10.02 2.50
N ALA A 31 9.76 -9.52 2.89
CA ALA A 31 10.95 -10.34 3.12
C ALA A 31 10.77 -11.31 4.30
N VAL A 32 10.19 -10.86 5.41
CA VAL A 32 9.89 -11.72 6.57
C VAL A 32 8.91 -12.82 6.19
N VAL A 33 7.81 -12.46 5.50
CA VAL A 33 6.78 -13.43 5.08
C VAL A 33 7.34 -14.39 4.04
N GLY A 34 8.04 -13.90 3.02
CA GLY A 34 8.66 -14.75 1.99
C GLY A 34 9.71 -15.70 2.57
N GLY A 35 10.53 -15.21 3.51
CA GLY A 35 11.49 -16.05 4.24
C GLY A 35 10.80 -17.13 5.08
N ALA A 36 9.68 -16.80 5.74
CA ALA A 36 8.89 -17.78 6.48
C ALA A 36 8.27 -18.85 5.55
N VAL A 37 7.73 -18.45 4.41
CA VAL A 37 7.20 -19.40 3.41
C VAL A 37 8.29 -20.34 2.92
N LEU A 38 9.47 -19.83 2.58
CA LEU A 38 10.60 -20.66 2.15
C LEU A 38 11.14 -21.56 3.27
N ARG A 39 10.98 -21.16 4.53
CA ARG A 39 11.43 -21.94 5.69
C ARG A 39 10.50 -23.11 6.02
N TYR A 40 9.20 -22.96 5.80
CA TYR A 40 8.18 -23.91 6.25
C TYR A 40 7.37 -24.57 5.13
N GLY A 41 7.53 -24.13 3.89
CA GLY A 41 6.78 -24.62 2.72
C GLY A 41 7.65 -24.81 1.48
N ALA A 42 7.01 -24.98 0.33
CA ALA A 42 7.67 -25.10 -0.96
C ALA A 42 7.81 -23.73 -1.64
N PRO A 43 8.81 -23.54 -2.53
CA PRO A 43 8.91 -22.32 -3.34
C PRO A 43 7.65 -22.01 -4.16
N ALA A 44 6.86 -23.03 -4.51
CA ALA A 44 5.57 -22.87 -5.20
C ALA A 44 4.53 -22.13 -4.35
N ASP A 45 4.59 -22.23 -3.02
CA ASP A 45 3.63 -21.59 -2.11
C ASP A 45 3.82 -20.07 -2.05
N LEU A 46 4.99 -19.55 -2.47
CA LEU A 46 5.25 -18.12 -2.53
C LEU A 46 4.25 -17.38 -3.39
N GLY A 47 3.86 -17.96 -4.54
CA GLY A 47 2.90 -17.32 -5.44
C GLY A 47 1.53 -17.15 -4.79
N LEU A 48 1.04 -18.21 -4.14
CA LEU A 48 -0.25 -18.21 -3.46
C LEU A 48 -0.26 -17.26 -2.26
N VAL A 49 0.77 -17.30 -1.42
CA VAL A 49 0.87 -16.42 -0.24
C VAL A 49 1.08 -14.97 -0.66
N ALA A 50 1.93 -14.71 -1.64
CA ALA A 50 2.20 -13.36 -2.13
C ALA A 50 0.96 -12.73 -2.77
N ALA A 51 0.08 -13.51 -3.43
CA ALA A 51 -1.13 -13.00 -4.08
C ALA A 51 -2.12 -12.33 -3.11
N VAL A 52 -2.10 -12.69 -1.82
CA VAL A 52 -2.97 -12.06 -0.81
C VAL A 52 -2.64 -10.57 -0.64
N PHE A 53 -1.37 -10.19 -0.68
CA PHE A 53 -0.92 -8.81 -0.49
C PHE A 53 -1.44 -7.81 -1.53
N PRO A 54 -1.30 -8.02 -2.86
CA PRO A 54 -1.87 -7.14 -3.86
C PRO A 54 -3.40 -7.15 -3.83
N ILE A 55 -4.07 -8.27 -3.48
CA ILE A 55 -5.53 -8.28 -3.31
C ILE A 55 -5.95 -7.33 -2.17
N LEU A 56 -5.27 -7.39 -1.02
CA LEU A 56 -5.50 -6.46 0.09
C LEU A 56 -5.21 -5.02 -0.33
N GLY A 57 -4.10 -4.79 -1.05
CA GLY A 57 -3.73 -3.48 -1.59
C GLY A 57 -4.78 -2.89 -2.53
N LEU A 58 -5.34 -3.71 -3.42
CA LEU A 58 -6.46 -3.34 -4.28
C LEU A 58 -7.70 -3.00 -3.45
N GLY A 59 -8.00 -3.79 -2.40
CA GLY A 59 -9.08 -3.51 -1.47
C GLY A 59 -8.94 -2.14 -0.79
N VAL A 60 -7.74 -1.83 -0.30
CA VAL A 60 -7.42 -0.51 0.30
C VAL A 60 -7.56 0.61 -0.74
N MET A 61 -7.08 0.40 -1.96
CA MET A 61 -7.19 1.39 -3.03
C MET A 61 -8.65 1.67 -3.41
N LEU A 62 -9.47 0.63 -3.55
CA LEU A 62 -10.90 0.74 -3.84
C LEU A 62 -11.66 1.41 -2.69
N ALA A 63 -11.35 1.06 -1.44
CA ALA A 63 -11.92 1.70 -0.26
C ALA A 63 -11.55 3.19 -0.18
N GLY A 64 -10.29 3.54 -0.45
CA GLY A 64 -9.83 4.92 -0.52
C GLY A 64 -10.55 5.72 -1.62
N HIS A 65 -10.74 5.13 -2.80
CA HIS A 65 -11.53 5.75 -3.86
C HIS A 65 -13.00 5.97 -3.48
N ARG A 66 -13.63 5.01 -2.80
CA ARG A 66 -15.01 5.14 -2.32
C ARG A 66 -15.14 6.22 -1.26
N ALA A 67 -14.24 6.25 -0.28
CA ALA A 67 -14.21 7.27 0.77
C ALA A 67 -14.02 8.67 0.18
N ALA A 68 -13.10 8.83 -0.78
CA ALA A 68 -12.91 10.10 -1.48
C ALA A 68 -14.16 10.55 -2.27
N ARG A 69 -14.90 9.61 -2.88
CA ARG A 69 -16.18 9.91 -3.56
C ARG A 69 -17.29 10.29 -2.57
N ALA A 70 -17.38 9.62 -1.43
CA ALA A 70 -18.36 9.93 -0.39
C ALA A 70 -18.13 11.32 0.21
N VAL A 71 -16.87 11.69 0.46
CA VAL A 71 -16.50 13.05 0.92
C VAL A 71 -16.77 14.11 -0.14
N ALA A 72 -16.65 13.77 -1.43
CA ALA A 72 -17.00 14.67 -2.54
C ALA A 72 -18.51 14.77 -2.82
N MET A 73 -19.32 13.94 -2.16
CA MET A 73 -20.78 14.05 -2.09
C MET A 73 -21.24 14.53 -0.70
N PRO A 74 -20.86 15.74 -0.22
CA PRO A 74 -21.69 16.43 0.75
C PRO A 74 -22.96 16.92 0.05
N ALA A 75 -24.10 16.72 0.72
CA ALA A 75 -25.43 17.11 0.28
C ALA A 75 -25.53 18.61 -0.06
N GLU A 76 -26.30 18.87 -1.12
CA GLU A 76 -27.19 20.02 -1.36
C GLU A 76 -26.73 21.44 -1.00
#